data_AF-A0A4R3K5V7-F1
#
_entry.id   AF-A0A4R3K5V7-F1
#
_cell.length_a   1.000
_cell.length_b   1.000
_cell.length_c   1.000
_cell.angle_alpha   90.00
_cell.angle_beta   90.00
_cell.angle_gamma   90.00
#
_symmetry.space_group_name_H-M   'P 1'
#
loop_
_entity.id
_entity.type
_entity.pdbx_description
1 polymer ?
#
loop_
_entity_poly.entity_id
_entity_poly.type
_entity_poly.pdbx_seq_one_letter_code
_entity_poly.pdbx_strand_id
1 'polypeptide(L)'
;MAAFMYIVGIIVVIAVVYLIMKGYDARIVLIGAGILMSGIGGVPMAALDAFAKSMTNAGLIQAVCSVMGFAMAVRFTGCDKHLINAMATVLKNFRPILIPGVVICTYLVNIALPSAAGTAAAAGAIFVPLLMAGGVNPAMAAAAVKCGTYGSMLNPGLAHNPFVAKIAGVGVMDVISYHYKANLASLVVATIIITVIAHVLKEDKGYVSENLTIEDSFKVNPLFAAMPIIPIIILILGETHIVPLFKMGVPQAMIIGAILTLLVTRTKPSALGKAFFDGMGKAYGSIIGIIISAGVFVAGLTSIGLVKFFITEMLNNPAIVKVCAAIGPFILAILVGSGDAATFAFNEAITPHAADFGMTPVQMGSAATLAGTLGRTMSPIAGATIIVAGIAGINPIEIAKRNVLPMLGALIIGMFILFY
;
A
#
# COMPACT_ATOMS: atom_id res chain seq x y z
N MET A 1 -33.12 23.02 0.86
CA MET A 1 -32.50 22.24 -0.25
C MET A 1 -31.11 21.71 0.14
N ALA A 2 -30.18 22.57 0.57
CA ALA A 2 -28.83 22.15 0.99
C ALA A 2 -28.80 21.10 2.12
N ALA A 3 -29.59 21.28 3.19
CA ALA A 3 -29.67 20.31 4.29
C ALA A 3 -30.15 18.92 3.85
N PHE A 4 -31.07 18.85 2.89
CA PHE A 4 -31.53 17.58 2.31
C PHE A 4 -30.43 16.90 1.50
N MET A 5 -29.70 17.65 0.66
CA MET A 5 -28.57 17.15 -0.10
C MET A 5 -27.44 16.60 0.79
N TYR A 6 -27.18 17.25 1.93
CA TYR A 6 -26.18 16.77 2.90
C TYR A 6 -26.60 15.46 3.59
N ILE A 7 -27.85 15.36 4.04
CA ILE A 7 -28.37 14.14 4.67
C ILE A 7 -28.29 12.97 3.69
N VAL A 8 -28.75 13.17 2.46
CA VAL A 8 -28.70 12.13 1.42
C VAL A 8 -27.26 11.74 1.11
N GLY A 9 -26.36 12.72 0.99
CA GLY A 9 -24.93 12.44 0.80
C GLY A 9 -24.33 11.61 1.92
N ILE A 10 -24.61 11.92 3.19
CA ILE A 10 -24.12 11.15 4.35
C ILE A 10 -24.65 9.72 4.30
N ILE A 11 -25.93 9.53 3.98
CA ILE A 11 -26.52 8.19 3.82
C ILE A 11 -25.81 7.41 2.71
N VAL A 12 -25.51 8.05 1.57
CA VAL A 12 -24.78 7.42 0.47
C VAL A 12 -23.36 7.03 0.88
N VAL A 13 -22.65 7.89 1.62
CA VAL A 13 -21.31 7.56 2.14
C VAL A 13 -21.36 6.36 3.08
N ILE A 14 -22.33 6.31 4.01
CA ILE A 14 -22.54 5.16 4.91
C ILE A 14 -22.84 3.89 4.09
N ALA A 15 -23.70 3.99 3.07
CA ALA A 15 -24.02 2.88 2.19
C ALA A 15 -22.79 2.39 1.40
N VAL A 16 -21.93 3.28 0.93
CA VAL A 16 -20.66 2.93 0.26
C VAL A 16 -19.76 2.13 1.19
N VAL A 17 -19.56 2.61 2.42
CA VAL A 17 -18.76 1.89 3.42
C VAL A 17 -19.35 0.51 3.70
N TYR A 18 -20.67 0.43 3.93
CA TYR A 18 -21.36 -0.83 4.19
C TYR A 18 -21.27 -1.83 3.03
N LEU A 19 -21.48 -1.39 1.79
CA LEU A 19 -21.40 -2.26 0.61
C LEU A 19 -19.97 -2.78 0.40
N ILE A 20 -18.96 -1.92 0.58
CA ILE A 20 -17.58 -2.36 0.47
C ILE A 20 -17.22 -3.34 1.59
N MET A 21 -17.68 -3.12 2.84
CA MET A 21 -17.51 -4.07 3.94
C MET A 21 -18.17 -5.43 3.64
N LYS A 22 -19.27 -5.45 2.89
CA LYS A 22 -19.96 -6.67 2.46
C LYS A 22 -19.28 -7.36 1.26
N GLY A 23 -18.15 -6.83 0.79
CA GLY A 23 -17.34 -7.45 -0.27
C GLY A 23 -17.80 -7.13 -1.69
N TYR A 24 -18.64 -6.10 -1.88
CA TYR A 24 -18.96 -5.62 -3.23
C TYR A 24 -17.74 -4.94 -3.86
N ASP A 25 -17.64 -4.98 -5.19
CA ASP A 25 -16.52 -4.39 -5.93
C ASP A 25 -16.46 -2.87 -5.70
N ALA A 26 -15.35 -2.39 -5.12
CA ALA A 26 -15.18 -0.99 -4.76
C ALA A 26 -15.31 -0.05 -5.96
N ARG A 27 -14.96 -0.48 -7.18
CA ARG A 27 -15.08 0.35 -8.39
C ARG A 27 -16.54 0.62 -8.70
N ILE A 28 -17.36 -0.44 -8.68
CA ILE A 28 -18.80 -0.36 -8.96
C ILE A 28 -19.50 0.48 -7.89
N VAL A 29 -19.20 0.24 -6.61
CA VAL A 29 -19.81 0.97 -5.50
C VAL A 29 -19.50 2.47 -5.57
N LEU A 30 -18.24 2.84 -5.81
CA LEU A 30 -17.82 4.24 -5.92
C LEU A 30 -18.41 4.94 -7.16
N ILE A 31 -18.41 4.28 -8.33
CA ILE A 31 -19.01 4.82 -9.56
C ILE A 31 -20.51 5.02 -9.37
N GLY A 32 -21.22 4.00 -8.86
CA GLY A 32 -22.66 4.06 -8.64
C GLY A 32 -23.05 5.18 -7.68
N ALA A 33 -22.32 5.32 -6.56
CA ALA A 33 -22.52 6.40 -5.61
C ALA A 33 -22.24 7.77 -6.22
N GLY A 34 -21.15 7.92 -6.98
CA GLY A 34 -20.81 9.18 -7.64
C GLY A 34 -21.86 9.63 -8.65
N ILE A 35 -22.33 8.73 -9.52
CA ILE A 35 -23.40 9.01 -10.49
C ILE A 35 -24.70 9.39 -9.78
N LEU A 36 -25.09 8.63 -8.74
CA LEU A 36 -26.31 8.90 -7.98
C LEU A 36 -26.26 10.29 -7.32
N MET A 37 -25.14 10.64 -6.67
CA MET A 37 -24.98 11.95 -6.06
C MET A 37 -24.93 13.08 -7.10
N SER A 38 -24.23 12.91 -8.21
CA SER A 38 -24.23 13.91 -9.30
C SER A 38 -25.62 14.14 -9.91
N GLY A 39 -26.42 13.07 -10.02
CA GLY A 39 -27.82 13.16 -10.43
C GLY A 39 -28.67 13.97 -9.45
N ILE A 40 -28.54 13.70 -8.14
CA ILE A 40 -29.25 14.45 -7.08
C ILE A 40 -28.79 15.92 -7.05
N GLY A 41 -27.50 16.18 -7.29
CA GLY A 41 -26.91 17.51 -7.39
C GLY A 41 -27.33 18.29 -8.65
N GLY A 42 -28.08 17.68 -9.57
CA GLY A 42 -28.55 18.33 -10.81
C GLY A 42 -27.50 18.43 -11.92
N VAL A 43 -26.34 17.78 -11.78
CA VAL A 43 -25.21 17.81 -12.73
C VAL A 43 -24.73 16.39 -13.07
N PRO A 44 -25.58 15.49 -13.59
CA PRO A 44 -25.24 14.08 -13.81
C PRO A 44 -24.01 13.87 -14.71
N MET A 45 -23.75 14.80 -15.64
CA MET A 45 -22.58 14.73 -16.53
C MET A 45 -21.25 14.90 -15.79
N ALA A 46 -21.23 15.59 -14.63
CA ALA A 46 -20.00 15.80 -13.87
C ALA A 46 -19.33 14.48 -13.43
N ALA A 47 -20.12 13.47 -13.08
CA ALA A 47 -19.62 12.14 -12.75
C ALA A 47 -19.02 11.42 -13.99
N LEU A 48 -19.65 11.55 -15.15
CA LEU A 48 -19.20 10.91 -16.39
C LEU A 48 -17.97 11.60 -16.97
N ASP A 49 -17.91 12.93 -16.90
CA ASP A 49 -16.73 13.72 -17.28
C ASP A 49 -15.55 13.40 -16.36
N ALA A 50 -15.78 13.23 -15.05
CA ALA A 50 -14.76 12.82 -14.10
C ALA A 50 -14.20 11.43 -14.41
N PHE A 51 -15.04 10.49 -14.88
CA PHE A 51 -14.59 9.18 -15.36
C PHE A 51 -13.63 9.35 -16.54
N ALA A 52 -14.03 10.09 -17.57
CA ALA A 52 -13.24 10.32 -18.79
C ALA A 52 -11.92 11.07 -18.51
N LYS A 53 -11.95 12.04 -17.60
CA LYS A 53 -10.76 12.78 -17.16
C LYS A 53 -9.79 11.89 -16.39
N SER A 54 -10.29 11.03 -15.52
CA SER A 54 -9.44 10.21 -14.65
C SER A 54 -8.74 9.08 -15.42
N MET A 55 -9.37 8.54 -16.46
CA MET A 55 -8.83 7.41 -17.24
C MET A 55 -7.64 7.78 -18.15
N THR A 56 -7.36 9.07 -18.33
CA THR A 56 -6.29 9.59 -19.21
C THR A 56 -5.13 10.22 -18.44
N ASN A 57 -5.03 9.99 -17.12
CA ASN A 57 -4.00 10.62 -16.32
C ASN A 57 -2.59 10.09 -16.62
N ALA A 58 -1.88 10.76 -17.53
CA ALA A 58 -0.62 10.29 -18.09
C ALA A 58 0.44 9.95 -17.03
N GLY A 59 0.74 10.86 -16.10
CA GLY A 59 1.79 10.64 -15.10
C GLY A 59 1.50 9.46 -14.18
N LEU A 60 0.26 9.33 -13.74
CA LEU A 60 -0.16 8.23 -12.88
C LEU A 60 -0.18 6.90 -13.63
N ILE A 61 -0.77 6.86 -14.82
CA ILE A 61 -0.85 5.65 -15.65
C ILE A 61 0.54 5.14 -15.99
N GLN A 62 1.43 6.05 -16.41
CA GLN A 62 2.81 5.71 -16.75
C GLN A 62 3.51 5.03 -15.56
N ALA A 63 3.48 5.65 -14.37
CA ALA A 63 4.14 5.10 -13.18
C ALA A 63 3.54 3.76 -12.75
N VAL A 64 2.21 3.69 -12.56
CA VAL A 64 1.54 2.49 -12.02
C VAL A 64 1.65 1.30 -12.97
N CYS A 65 1.43 1.51 -14.27
CA CYS A 65 1.51 0.42 -15.25
C CYS A 65 2.94 -0.09 -15.41
N SER A 66 3.94 0.80 -15.52
CA SER A 66 5.34 0.36 -15.72
C SER A 66 5.85 -0.47 -14.54
N VAL A 67 5.44 -0.08 -13.33
CA VAL A 67 5.85 -0.75 -12.10
C VAL A 67 5.22 -2.13 -11.99
N MET A 68 3.92 -2.25 -12.24
CA MET A 68 3.26 -3.55 -12.20
C MET A 68 3.74 -4.47 -13.33
N GLY A 69 4.06 -3.90 -14.50
CA GLY A 69 4.72 -4.63 -15.57
C GLY A 69 6.07 -5.19 -15.12
N PHE A 70 6.92 -4.36 -14.51
CA PHE A 70 8.20 -4.81 -13.97
C PHE A 70 8.04 -5.85 -12.84
N ALA A 71 7.11 -5.63 -11.91
CA ALA A 71 6.81 -6.57 -10.83
C ALA A 71 6.39 -7.95 -11.38
N MET A 72 5.59 -7.97 -12.45
CA MET A 72 5.22 -9.22 -13.11
C MET A 72 6.39 -9.87 -13.87
N ALA A 73 7.30 -9.10 -14.46
CA ALA A 73 8.52 -9.63 -15.07
C ALA A 73 9.46 -10.27 -14.03
N VAL A 74 9.65 -9.61 -12.89
CA VAL A 74 10.43 -10.14 -11.75
C VAL A 74 9.81 -11.42 -11.19
N ARG A 75 8.49 -11.43 -11.02
CA ARG A 75 7.75 -12.63 -10.56
C ARG A 75 7.81 -13.77 -11.57
N PHE A 76 7.67 -13.47 -12.86
CA PHE A 76 7.75 -14.46 -13.94
C PHE A 76 9.12 -15.14 -13.99
N THR A 77 10.19 -14.36 -13.77
CA THR A 77 11.56 -14.88 -13.76
C THR A 77 12.00 -15.51 -12.44
N GLY A 78 11.19 -15.39 -11.37
CA GLY A 78 11.52 -15.89 -10.03
C GLY A 78 12.56 -15.07 -9.28
N CYS A 79 12.91 -13.87 -9.77
CA CYS A 79 13.87 -12.99 -9.11
C CYS A 79 13.39 -12.53 -7.72
N ASP A 80 12.08 -12.38 -7.53
CA ASP A 80 11.45 -12.13 -6.22
C ASP A 80 11.75 -13.26 -5.22
N LYS A 81 11.62 -14.53 -5.65
CA LYS A 81 11.93 -15.69 -4.81
C LYS A 81 13.40 -15.70 -4.40
N HIS A 82 14.31 -15.34 -5.30
CA HIS A 82 15.74 -15.24 -4.97
C HIS A 82 16.02 -14.16 -3.93
N LEU A 83 15.41 -12.98 -4.06
CA LEU A 83 15.52 -11.90 -3.09
C LEU A 83 15.03 -12.36 -1.70
N ILE A 84 13.83 -12.93 -1.63
CA ILE A 84 13.22 -13.32 -0.35
C ILE A 84 14.00 -14.47 0.31
N ASN A 85 14.44 -15.48 -0.45
CA ASN A 85 15.26 -16.56 0.08
C ASN A 85 16.66 -16.09 0.53
N ALA A 86 17.25 -15.09 -0.14
CA ALA A 86 18.50 -14.48 0.31
C ALA A 86 18.34 -13.90 1.73
N MET A 87 17.25 -13.17 1.95
CA MET A 87 16.92 -12.58 3.24
C MET A 87 16.61 -13.65 4.29
N ALA A 88 15.83 -14.67 3.93
CA ALA A 88 15.52 -15.81 4.80
C ALA A 88 16.78 -16.56 5.27
N THR A 89 17.77 -16.72 4.37
CA THR A 89 19.05 -17.39 4.68
C THR A 89 19.86 -16.60 5.70
N VAL A 90 19.81 -15.27 5.67
CA VAL A 90 20.48 -14.44 6.69
C VAL A 90 19.77 -14.55 8.03
N LEU A 91 18.43 -14.60 8.03
CA LEU A 91 17.61 -14.66 9.25
C LEU A 91 17.67 -16.00 9.98
N LYS A 92 17.80 -17.13 9.27
CA LYS A 92 17.71 -18.48 9.88
C LYS A 92 18.75 -18.74 10.97
N ASN A 93 19.85 -17.99 10.97
CA ASN A 93 20.96 -18.16 11.91
C ASN A 93 20.76 -17.42 13.25
N PHE A 94 19.73 -16.57 13.40
CA PHE A 94 19.56 -15.71 14.59
C PHE A 94 18.14 -15.75 15.19
N ARG A 95 17.88 -16.76 16.03
CA ARG A 95 16.56 -17.00 16.66
C ARG A 95 15.96 -15.79 17.40
N PRO A 96 16.70 -15.02 18.23
CA PRO A 96 16.14 -13.88 18.95
C PRO A 96 15.71 -12.72 18.04
N ILE A 97 16.22 -12.68 16.81
CA ILE A 97 15.98 -11.61 15.84
C ILE A 97 14.98 -12.08 14.77
N LEU A 98 14.47 -13.31 14.83
CA LEU A 98 13.60 -13.85 13.77
C LEU A 98 12.34 -13.00 13.54
N ILE A 99 11.60 -12.66 14.58
CA ILE A 99 10.38 -11.83 14.46
C ILE A 99 10.70 -10.43 13.95
N PRO A 100 11.56 -9.63 14.61
CA PRO A 100 11.85 -8.28 14.14
C PRO A 100 12.53 -8.29 12.76
N GLY A 101 13.38 -9.28 12.51
CA GLY A 101 14.03 -9.51 11.22
C GLY A 101 13.03 -9.80 10.11
N VAL A 102 12.03 -10.66 10.33
CA VAL A 102 10.98 -10.91 9.33
C VAL A 102 10.12 -9.67 9.07
N VAL A 103 9.79 -8.88 10.09
CA VAL A 103 9.04 -7.62 9.90
C VAL A 103 9.82 -6.68 8.98
N ILE A 104 11.10 -6.44 9.29
CA ILE A 104 11.99 -5.59 8.49
C ILE A 104 12.19 -6.17 7.10
N CYS A 105 12.46 -7.46 6.98
CA CYS A 105 12.67 -8.09 5.68
C CYS A 105 11.41 -8.04 4.82
N THR A 106 10.23 -8.29 5.40
CA THR A 106 8.96 -8.17 4.67
C THR A 106 8.72 -6.73 4.22
N TYR A 107 9.06 -5.75 5.06
CA TYR A 107 9.01 -4.34 4.71
C TYR A 107 9.91 -4.01 3.53
N LEU A 108 11.18 -4.43 3.55
CA LEU A 108 12.11 -4.23 2.44
C LEU A 108 11.66 -4.94 1.16
N VAL A 109 11.12 -6.16 1.26
CA VAL A 109 10.51 -6.86 0.11
C VAL A 109 9.32 -6.06 -0.41
N ASN A 110 8.52 -5.45 0.46
CA ASN A 110 7.39 -4.62 0.05
C ASN A 110 7.82 -3.27 -0.56
N ILE A 111 9.00 -2.75 -0.22
CA ILE A 111 9.63 -1.66 -0.97
C ILE A 111 9.97 -2.14 -2.38
N ALA A 112 10.45 -3.37 -2.58
CA ALA A 112 10.76 -3.91 -3.92
C ALA A 112 9.51 -4.30 -4.73
N LEU A 113 8.48 -4.82 -4.05
CA LEU A 113 7.23 -5.31 -4.63
C LEU A 113 6.06 -4.45 -4.13
N PRO A 114 5.57 -3.49 -4.93
CA PRO A 114 4.57 -2.48 -4.51
C PRO A 114 3.14 -3.04 -4.46
N SER A 115 3.00 -4.22 -3.88
CA SER A 115 1.73 -4.87 -3.59
C SER A 115 1.85 -5.58 -2.26
N ALA A 116 1.04 -5.16 -1.30
CA ALA A 116 1.01 -5.81 0.00
C ALA A 116 0.49 -7.25 -0.07
N ALA A 117 -0.53 -7.50 -0.90
CA ALA A 117 -1.04 -8.86 -1.12
C ALA A 117 -0.01 -9.71 -1.88
N GLY A 118 0.67 -9.15 -2.88
CA GLY A 118 1.75 -9.82 -3.59
C GLY A 118 2.94 -10.14 -2.67
N THR A 119 3.32 -9.21 -1.80
CA THR A 119 4.37 -9.40 -0.80
C THR A 119 3.96 -10.43 0.24
N ALA A 120 2.73 -10.37 0.75
CA ALA A 120 2.19 -11.37 1.66
C ALA A 120 2.22 -12.78 1.04
N ALA A 121 1.90 -12.91 -0.24
CA ALA A 121 1.96 -14.20 -0.94
C ALA A 121 3.39 -14.69 -1.11
N ALA A 122 4.30 -13.84 -1.62
CA ALA A 122 5.67 -14.24 -1.92
C ALA A 122 6.53 -14.38 -0.66
N ALA A 123 6.52 -13.37 0.21
CA ALA A 123 7.30 -13.35 1.46
C ALA A 123 6.69 -14.27 2.50
N GLY A 124 5.36 -14.32 2.62
CA GLY A 124 4.68 -15.20 3.57
C GLY A 124 4.95 -16.67 3.30
N ALA A 125 5.01 -17.09 2.03
CA ALA A 125 5.30 -18.47 1.67
C ALA A 125 6.68 -18.96 2.11
N ILE A 126 7.60 -18.05 2.45
CA ILE A 126 8.96 -18.37 2.90
C ILE A 126 9.11 -18.05 4.39
N PHE A 127 8.74 -16.84 4.81
CA PHE A 127 8.97 -16.38 6.18
C PHE A 127 8.02 -16.99 7.21
N VAL A 128 6.77 -17.34 6.85
CA VAL A 128 5.85 -18.00 7.79
C VAL A 128 6.36 -19.39 8.14
N PRO A 129 6.67 -20.29 7.18
CA PRO A 129 7.33 -21.57 7.47
C PRO A 129 8.63 -21.42 8.27
N LEU A 130 9.48 -20.44 7.90
CA LEU A 130 10.74 -20.17 8.61
C LEU A 130 10.52 -19.84 10.09
N LEU A 131 9.57 -18.95 10.39
CA LEU A 131 9.24 -18.57 11.77
C LEU A 131 8.66 -19.75 12.56
N MET A 132 7.74 -20.50 11.95
CA MET A 132 7.13 -21.68 12.58
C MET A 132 8.17 -22.75 12.91
N ALA A 133 9.11 -23.03 12.00
CA ALA A 133 10.23 -23.94 12.26
C ALA A 133 11.20 -23.42 13.34
N GLY A 134 11.33 -22.09 13.46
CA GLY A 134 12.00 -21.40 14.57
C GLY A 134 11.24 -21.50 15.90
N GLY A 135 10.08 -22.15 15.93
CA GLY A 135 9.23 -22.36 17.10
C GLY A 135 8.32 -21.18 17.45
N VAL A 136 8.09 -20.26 16.52
CA VAL A 136 7.14 -19.15 16.67
C VAL A 136 5.72 -19.63 16.40
N ASN A 137 4.75 -19.16 17.19
CA ASN A 137 3.34 -19.48 17.00
C ASN A 137 2.86 -19.07 15.58
N PRO A 138 2.04 -19.87 14.88
CA PRO A 138 1.59 -19.56 13.52
C PRO A 138 0.90 -18.20 13.39
N ALA A 139 0.13 -17.79 14.41
CA ALA A 139 -0.51 -16.48 14.43
C ALA A 139 0.47 -15.32 14.54
N MET A 140 1.52 -15.47 15.36
CA MET A 140 2.59 -14.50 15.43
C MET A 140 3.46 -14.51 14.17
N ALA A 141 3.69 -15.67 13.57
CA ALA A 141 4.47 -15.81 12.34
C ALA A 141 3.80 -15.05 11.17
N ALA A 142 2.51 -15.29 10.96
CA ALA A 142 1.72 -14.56 9.97
C ALA A 142 1.58 -13.07 10.32
N ALA A 143 1.45 -12.73 11.61
CA ALA A 143 1.40 -11.34 12.05
C ALA A 143 2.70 -10.58 11.80
N ALA A 144 3.86 -11.19 12.01
CA ALA A 144 5.18 -10.60 11.74
C ALA A 144 5.35 -10.26 10.25
N VAL A 145 4.99 -11.19 9.35
CA VAL A 145 4.98 -10.92 7.91
C VAL A 145 3.99 -9.80 7.59
N LYS A 146 2.74 -9.92 8.06
CA LYS A 146 1.70 -8.92 7.81
C LYS A 146 2.13 -7.51 8.25
N CYS A 147 2.75 -7.40 9.41
CA CYS A 147 3.25 -6.15 9.99
C CYS A 147 4.20 -5.41 9.03
N GLY A 148 5.02 -6.12 8.24
CA GLY A 148 5.90 -5.50 7.24
C GLY A 148 5.24 -5.10 5.92
N THR A 149 3.95 -5.36 5.69
CA THR A 149 3.30 -5.20 4.36
C THR A 149 2.88 -3.77 3.98
N TYR A 150 3.54 -2.76 4.55
CA TYR A 150 3.35 -1.34 4.18
C TYR A 150 4.62 -0.63 3.71
N GLY A 151 5.73 -1.35 3.57
CA GLY A 151 6.99 -0.81 3.01
C GLY A 151 6.85 -0.24 1.60
N SER A 152 5.82 -0.64 0.85
CA SER A 152 5.51 -0.10 -0.47
C SER A 152 5.33 1.42 -0.48
N MET A 153 5.09 2.07 0.67
CA MET A 153 5.08 3.53 0.77
C MET A 153 6.39 4.16 0.27
N LEU A 154 7.54 3.51 0.44
CA LEU A 154 8.82 4.02 -0.10
C LEU A 154 9.07 3.59 -1.55
N ASN A 155 8.16 2.84 -2.17
CA ASN A 155 8.28 2.45 -3.57
C ASN A 155 7.70 3.56 -4.47
N PRO A 156 8.47 4.13 -5.41
CA PRO A 156 7.99 5.11 -6.40
C PRO A 156 6.80 4.65 -7.25
N GLY A 157 6.60 3.33 -7.31
CA GLY A 157 5.54 2.68 -8.03
C GLY A 157 4.30 2.33 -7.21
N LEU A 158 4.28 2.59 -5.90
CA LEU A 158 3.02 2.54 -5.16
C LEU A 158 2.12 3.65 -5.68
N ALA A 159 0.95 3.30 -6.21
CA ALA A 159 0.04 4.21 -6.89
C ALA A 159 -0.40 5.46 -6.10
N HIS A 160 -0.34 5.42 -4.77
CA HIS A 160 -0.57 6.60 -3.92
C HIS A 160 0.48 7.69 -4.10
N ASN A 161 1.75 7.33 -4.31
CA ASN A 161 2.84 8.29 -4.46
C ASN A 161 2.68 9.18 -5.72
N PRO A 162 2.50 8.63 -6.94
CA PRO A 162 2.23 9.46 -8.12
C PRO A 162 0.87 10.15 -8.05
N PHE A 163 -0.10 9.61 -7.31
CA PHE A 163 -1.38 10.27 -7.10
C PHE A 163 -1.26 11.54 -6.25
N VAL A 164 -0.60 11.46 -5.11
CA VAL A 164 -0.31 12.63 -4.25
C VAL A 164 0.60 13.62 -4.98
N ALA A 165 1.63 13.13 -5.69
CA ALA A 165 2.53 13.96 -6.47
C ALA A 165 1.78 14.79 -7.53
N LYS A 166 0.80 14.18 -8.21
CA LYS A 166 -0.08 14.87 -9.16
C LYS A 166 -0.91 15.96 -8.48
N ILE A 167 -1.54 15.68 -7.34
CA ILE A 167 -2.35 16.67 -6.62
C ILE A 167 -1.47 17.85 -6.16
N ALA A 168 -0.25 17.55 -5.70
CA ALA A 168 0.70 18.53 -5.21
C ALA A 168 1.49 19.28 -6.31
N GLY A 169 1.47 18.80 -7.55
CA GLY A 169 2.27 19.37 -8.64
C GLY A 169 3.79 19.15 -8.49
N VAL A 170 4.21 18.06 -7.83
CA VAL A 170 5.62 17.75 -7.54
C VAL A 170 6.03 16.40 -8.14
N GLY A 171 7.31 16.02 -8.03
CA GLY A 171 7.80 14.71 -8.42
C GLY A 171 7.39 13.61 -7.43
N VAL A 172 7.35 12.35 -7.90
CA VAL A 172 7.06 11.18 -7.04
C VAL A 172 8.08 11.06 -5.90
N MET A 173 9.34 11.35 -6.20
CA MET A 173 10.41 11.26 -5.22
C MET A 173 10.35 12.37 -4.17
N ASP A 174 9.77 13.54 -4.48
CA ASP A 174 9.53 14.59 -3.48
C ASP A 174 8.55 14.11 -2.41
N VAL A 175 7.49 13.40 -2.82
CA VAL A 175 6.50 12.81 -1.90
C VAL A 175 7.14 11.76 -1.01
N ILE A 176 7.97 10.87 -1.58
CA ILE A 176 8.67 9.84 -0.81
C ILE A 176 9.67 10.47 0.16
N SER A 177 10.43 11.46 -0.31
CA SER A 177 11.40 12.20 0.50
C SER A 177 10.73 13.02 1.61
N TYR A 178 9.46 13.36 1.46
CA TYR A 178 8.69 13.98 2.53
C TYR A 178 8.37 12.99 3.66
N HIS A 179 7.86 11.80 3.33
CA HIS A 179 7.36 10.88 4.35
C HIS A 179 8.34 9.78 4.79
N TYR A 180 9.53 9.67 4.20
CA TYR A 180 10.41 8.52 4.47
C TYR A 180 10.80 8.39 5.95
N LYS A 181 11.09 9.51 6.63
CA LYS A 181 11.44 9.50 8.06
C LYS A 181 10.30 8.98 8.91
N ALA A 182 9.09 9.46 8.66
CA ALA A 182 7.89 9.02 9.35
C ALA A 182 7.66 7.53 9.13
N ASN A 183 7.80 7.06 7.90
CA ASN A 183 7.58 5.67 7.55
C ASN A 183 8.63 4.72 8.17
N LEU A 184 9.91 5.12 8.22
CA LEU A 184 10.95 4.37 8.92
C LEU A 184 10.75 4.36 10.44
N ALA A 185 10.33 5.48 11.04
CA ALA A 185 10.02 5.52 12.46
C ALA A 185 8.80 4.64 12.80
N SER A 186 7.76 4.67 11.96
CA SER A 186 6.61 3.76 12.03
C SER A 186 7.06 2.30 11.98
N LEU A 187 8.00 1.94 11.10
CA LEU A 187 8.57 0.59 11.02
C LEU A 187 9.27 0.18 12.31
N VAL A 188 10.13 1.05 12.84
CA VAL A 188 10.87 0.76 14.09
C VAL A 188 9.88 0.53 15.23
N VAL A 189 8.90 1.40 15.41
CA VAL A 189 7.89 1.26 16.47
C VAL A 189 7.04 0.01 16.29
N ALA A 190 6.54 -0.25 15.07
CA ALA A 190 5.78 -1.45 14.77
C ALA A 190 6.57 -2.73 15.10
N THR A 191 7.85 -2.76 14.71
CA THR A 191 8.78 -3.86 14.92
C THR A 191 9.03 -4.11 16.41
N ILE A 192 9.25 -3.05 17.19
CA ILE A 192 9.44 -3.16 18.64
C ILE A 192 8.16 -3.69 19.30
N ILE A 193 7.01 -3.08 19.03
CA ILE A 193 5.75 -3.46 19.68
C ILE A 193 5.36 -4.91 19.36
N ILE A 194 5.46 -5.35 18.10
CA ILE A 194 5.11 -6.73 17.76
C ILE A 194 6.08 -7.75 18.38
N THR A 195 7.36 -7.40 18.51
CA THR A 195 8.36 -8.24 19.19
C THR A 195 8.07 -8.34 20.69
N VAL A 196 7.70 -7.23 21.34
CA VAL A 196 7.29 -7.22 22.75
C VAL A 196 6.04 -8.08 22.95
N ILE A 197 5.03 -7.95 22.08
CA ILE A 197 3.81 -8.78 22.14
C ILE A 197 4.15 -10.26 22.02
N ALA A 198 5.02 -10.63 21.07
CA ALA A 198 5.45 -12.02 20.90
C ALA A 198 6.09 -12.59 22.18
N HIS A 199 6.92 -11.80 22.86
CA HIS A 199 7.58 -12.22 24.09
C HIS A 199 6.61 -12.32 25.28
N VAL A 200 5.74 -11.32 25.45
CA VAL A 200 4.74 -11.27 26.54
C VAL A 200 3.75 -12.42 26.41
N LEU A 201 3.29 -12.71 25.19
CA LEU A 201 2.38 -13.83 24.92
C LEU A 201 3.10 -15.19 24.87
N LYS A 202 4.44 -15.21 24.97
CA LYS A 202 5.30 -16.41 24.81
C LYS A 202 5.05 -17.12 23.47
N GLU A 203 4.74 -16.34 22.44
CA GLU A 203 4.50 -16.79 21.07
C GLU A 203 5.78 -16.77 20.22
N ASP A 204 6.89 -16.31 20.80
CA ASP A 204 8.24 -16.29 20.21
C ASP A 204 8.97 -17.64 20.27
N LYS A 205 8.45 -18.61 21.03
CA LYS A 205 9.06 -19.93 21.24
C LYS A 205 8.06 -21.02 21.58
N GLY A 206 8.48 -22.27 21.45
CA GLY A 206 7.76 -23.45 21.95
C GLY A 206 6.71 -24.04 21.01
N TYR A 207 6.47 -23.44 19.83
CA TYR A 207 5.67 -24.10 18.81
C TYR A 207 6.44 -25.29 18.21
N VAL A 208 5.79 -26.45 18.17
CA VAL A 208 6.31 -27.66 17.50
C VAL A 208 5.46 -27.88 16.27
N SER A 209 6.05 -27.70 15.10
CA SER A 209 5.35 -27.88 13.85
C SER A 209 5.37 -29.35 13.43
N GLU A 210 4.22 -30.01 13.45
CA GLU A 210 4.06 -31.33 12.81
C GLU A 210 4.11 -31.16 11.29
N ASN A 211 4.95 -31.95 10.60
CA ASN A 211 5.07 -32.01 9.13
C ASN A 211 5.66 -30.78 8.40
N LEU A 212 6.41 -29.91 9.08
CA LEU A 212 7.06 -28.75 8.44
C LEU A 212 8.49 -29.07 8.01
N THR A 213 8.64 -29.63 6.81
CA THR A 213 9.94 -29.77 6.16
C THR A 213 10.30 -28.46 5.48
N ILE A 214 11.26 -27.70 6.04
CA ILE A 214 11.90 -26.63 5.28
C ILE A 214 12.74 -27.31 4.20
N GLU A 215 12.37 -27.16 2.94
CA GLU A 215 13.26 -27.52 1.84
C GLU A 215 14.47 -26.58 1.85
N ASP A 216 15.61 -27.04 2.36
CA ASP A 216 16.91 -26.35 2.29
C ASP A 216 17.51 -26.31 0.85
N SER A 217 16.72 -26.65 -0.18
CA SER A 217 17.18 -26.90 -1.55
C SER A 217 17.27 -25.64 -2.43
N PHE A 218 16.72 -24.51 -2.00
CA PHE A 218 16.70 -23.30 -2.83
C PHE A 218 18.07 -22.59 -2.85
N LYS A 219 18.81 -22.76 -3.95
CA LYS A 219 20.08 -22.06 -4.16
C LYS A 219 19.85 -20.62 -4.61
N VAL A 220 20.16 -19.67 -3.72
CA VAL A 220 20.06 -18.24 -4.00
C VAL A 220 21.10 -17.82 -5.05
N ASN A 221 20.65 -17.14 -6.11
CA ASN A 221 21.53 -16.46 -7.06
C ASN A 221 21.54 -14.95 -6.74
N PRO A 222 22.68 -14.39 -6.29
CA PRO A 222 22.78 -12.98 -5.91
C PRO A 222 22.40 -12.01 -7.04
N LEU A 223 22.72 -12.35 -8.29
CA LEU A 223 22.37 -11.51 -9.43
C LEU A 223 20.86 -11.46 -9.64
N PHE A 224 20.16 -12.58 -9.46
CA PHE A 224 18.70 -12.63 -9.59
C PHE A 224 18.04 -11.89 -8.41
N ALA A 225 18.57 -12.07 -7.20
CA ALA A 225 18.10 -11.38 -6.00
C ALA A 225 18.25 -9.85 -6.09
N ALA A 226 19.23 -9.35 -6.85
CA ALA A 226 19.44 -7.91 -7.04
C ALA A 226 18.41 -7.27 -7.97
N MET A 227 17.89 -8.00 -8.98
CA MET A 227 17.04 -7.44 -10.03
C MET A 227 15.83 -6.63 -9.53
N PRO A 228 15.04 -7.09 -8.53
CA PRO A 228 13.89 -6.33 -8.03
C PRO A 228 14.26 -4.96 -7.43
N ILE A 229 15.51 -4.78 -7.00
CA ILE A 229 16.00 -3.58 -6.29
C ILE A 229 16.57 -2.54 -7.28
N ILE A 230 17.03 -2.98 -8.45
CA ILE A 230 17.74 -2.12 -9.41
C ILE A 230 16.97 -0.84 -9.79
N PRO A 231 15.68 -0.87 -10.16
CA PRO A 231 14.96 0.35 -10.52
C PRO A 231 14.89 1.37 -9.38
N ILE A 232 14.79 0.89 -8.14
CA ILE A 232 14.71 1.75 -6.96
C ILE A 232 16.06 2.43 -6.72
N ILE A 233 17.16 1.70 -6.87
CA ILE A 233 18.52 2.27 -6.77
C ILE A 233 18.72 3.36 -7.83
N ILE A 234 18.32 3.10 -9.08
CA ILE A 234 18.44 4.08 -10.18
C ILE A 234 17.69 5.37 -9.81
N LEU A 235 16.44 5.25 -9.37
CA LEU A 235 15.61 6.41 -9.01
C LEU A 235 16.18 7.19 -7.82
N ILE A 236 16.65 6.50 -6.77
CA ILE A 236 17.25 7.15 -5.59
C ILE A 236 18.54 7.87 -5.98
N LEU A 237 19.44 7.24 -6.74
CA LEU A 237 20.71 7.85 -7.15
C LEU A 237 20.52 9.05 -8.10
N GLY A 238 19.49 9.00 -8.95
CA GLY A 238 19.12 10.11 -9.82
C GLY A 238 18.56 11.31 -9.05
N GLU A 239 17.67 11.06 -8.08
CA GLU A 239 17.04 12.11 -7.27
C GLU A 239 18.03 12.76 -6.29
N THR A 240 18.88 11.96 -5.65
CA THR A 240 19.91 12.46 -4.72
C THR A 240 21.05 13.21 -5.42
N HIS A 241 21.01 13.31 -6.75
CA HIS A 241 22.06 13.93 -7.58
C HIS A 241 23.47 13.31 -7.42
N ILE A 242 23.56 12.14 -6.78
CA ILE A 242 24.82 11.38 -6.68
C ILE A 242 25.25 10.91 -8.07
N VAL A 243 24.29 10.49 -8.89
CA VAL A 243 24.52 10.15 -10.31
C VAL A 243 23.52 10.91 -11.17
N PRO A 244 23.85 12.14 -11.63
CA PRO A 244 22.92 12.98 -12.40
C PRO A 244 22.40 12.31 -13.69
N LEU A 245 23.20 11.41 -14.28
CA LEU A 245 22.81 10.61 -15.45
C LEU A 245 21.58 9.72 -15.18
N PHE A 246 21.31 9.39 -13.91
CA PHE A 246 20.17 8.56 -13.53
C PHE A 246 18.90 9.37 -13.25
N LYS A 247 18.90 10.70 -13.44
CA LYS A 247 17.71 11.53 -13.31
C LYS A 247 16.69 11.17 -14.41
N MET A 248 15.71 10.34 -14.06
CA MET A 248 14.67 9.86 -14.96
C MET A 248 13.37 9.57 -14.21
N GLY A 249 12.28 9.41 -14.96
CA GLY A 249 10.99 9.01 -14.39
C GLY A 249 10.93 7.52 -14.02
N VAL A 250 9.89 7.17 -13.25
CA VAL A 250 9.59 5.78 -12.85
C VAL A 250 9.50 4.83 -14.06
N PRO A 251 8.82 5.15 -15.18
CA PRO A 251 8.71 4.23 -16.31
C PRO A 251 10.06 3.83 -16.91
N GLN A 252 10.96 4.79 -17.08
CA GLN A 252 12.28 4.57 -17.64
C GLN A 252 13.10 3.61 -16.76
N ALA A 253 13.10 3.83 -15.44
CA ALA A 253 13.80 2.96 -14.49
C ALA A 253 13.23 1.53 -14.49
N MET A 254 11.91 1.37 -14.60
CA MET A 254 11.25 0.05 -14.65
C MET A 254 11.57 -0.71 -15.95
N ILE A 255 11.64 -0.02 -17.08
CA ILE A 255 12.06 -0.62 -18.36
C ILE A 255 13.51 -1.06 -18.30
N ILE A 256 14.41 -0.23 -17.77
CA ILE A 256 15.82 -0.60 -17.56
C ILE A 256 15.92 -1.84 -16.66
N GLY A 257 15.16 -1.87 -15.55
CA GLY A 257 15.06 -3.04 -14.69
C GLY A 257 14.61 -4.30 -15.43
N ALA A 258 13.58 -4.20 -16.27
CA ALA A 258 13.09 -5.32 -17.06
C ALA A 258 14.13 -5.83 -18.07
N ILE A 259 14.86 -4.92 -18.73
CA ILE A 259 15.95 -5.27 -19.66
C ILE A 259 17.08 -5.97 -18.92
N LEU A 260 17.52 -5.44 -17.78
CA LEU A 260 18.57 -6.08 -16.97
C LEU A 260 18.13 -7.46 -16.46
N THR A 261 16.86 -7.58 -16.03
CA THR A 261 16.27 -8.85 -15.62
C THR A 261 16.30 -9.86 -16.78
N LEU A 262 15.94 -9.44 -18.00
CA LEU A 262 16.02 -10.27 -19.20
C LEU A 262 17.46 -10.75 -19.48
N LEU A 263 18.44 -9.85 -19.40
CA LEU A 263 19.85 -10.16 -19.66
C LEU A 263 20.44 -11.13 -18.64
N VAL A 264 20.16 -10.90 -17.35
CA VAL A 264 20.68 -11.73 -16.25
C VAL A 264 20.02 -13.10 -16.23
N THR A 265 18.70 -13.16 -16.42
CA THR A 265 17.94 -14.41 -16.37
C THR A 265 18.05 -15.21 -17.67
N ARG A 266 18.49 -14.56 -18.76
CA ARG A 266 18.54 -15.13 -20.12
C ARG A 266 17.22 -15.77 -20.54
N THR A 267 16.10 -15.20 -20.07
CA THR A 267 14.76 -15.66 -20.44
C THR A 267 14.42 -15.23 -21.88
N LYS A 268 13.43 -15.89 -22.48
CA LYS A 268 12.99 -15.55 -23.84
C LYS A 268 12.37 -14.13 -23.84
N PRO A 269 12.85 -13.18 -24.67
CA PRO A 269 12.34 -11.82 -24.69
C PRO A 269 10.82 -11.73 -24.87
N SER A 270 10.25 -12.57 -25.74
CA SER A 270 8.80 -12.64 -25.96
C SER A 270 8.01 -13.03 -24.70
N ALA A 271 8.53 -13.97 -23.90
CA ALA A 271 7.84 -14.43 -22.69
C ALA A 271 7.89 -13.39 -21.57
N LEU A 272 9.06 -12.76 -21.38
CA LEU A 272 9.21 -11.67 -20.40
C LEU A 272 8.40 -10.44 -20.80
N GLY A 273 8.40 -10.09 -22.09
CA GLY A 273 7.56 -9.02 -22.65
C GLY A 273 6.07 -9.28 -22.40
N LYS A 274 5.59 -10.51 -22.66
CA LYS A 274 4.19 -10.88 -22.37
C LYS A 274 3.87 -10.72 -20.88
N ALA A 275 4.73 -11.21 -19.99
CA ALA A 275 4.54 -11.04 -18.55
C ALA A 275 4.50 -9.56 -18.13
N PHE A 276 5.36 -8.73 -18.71
CA PHE A 276 5.40 -7.29 -18.46
C PHE A 276 4.11 -6.60 -18.91
N PHE A 277 3.67 -6.82 -20.15
CA PHE A 277 2.43 -6.21 -20.66
C PHE A 277 1.17 -6.74 -19.98
N ASP A 278 1.12 -8.03 -19.62
CA ASP A 278 0.05 -8.59 -18.79
C ASP A 278 -0.01 -7.90 -17.42
N GLY A 279 1.15 -7.56 -16.85
CA GLY A 279 1.24 -6.76 -15.63
C GLY A 279 0.70 -5.35 -15.79
N MET A 280 1.02 -4.67 -16.90
CA MET A 280 0.46 -3.35 -17.21
C MET A 280 -1.07 -3.39 -17.32
N GLY A 281 -1.62 -4.37 -18.03
CA GLY A 281 -3.07 -4.55 -18.18
C GLY A 281 -3.77 -4.80 -16.84
N LYS A 282 -3.17 -5.63 -15.97
CA LYS A 282 -3.66 -5.87 -14.61
C LYS A 282 -3.63 -4.61 -13.75
N ALA A 283 -2.56 -3.81 -13.83
CA ALA A 283 -2.47 -2.53 -13.13
C ALA A 283 -3.59 -1.58 -13.55
N TYR A 284 -3.86 -1.46 -14.85
CA TYR A 284 -4.91 -0.60 -15.36
C TYR A 284 -6.29 -1.05 -14.85
N GLY A 285 -6.61 -2.34 -14.96
CA GLY A 285 -7.90 -2.86 -14.52
C GLY A 285 -8.13 -2.77 -13.01
N SER A 286 -7.12 -3.12 -12.20
CA SER A 286 -7.28 -3.28 -10.74
C SER A 286 -6.91 -2.05 -9.91
N ILE A 287 -5.94 -1.24 -10.35
CA ILE A 287 -5.45 -0.08 -9.61
C ILE A 287 -6.00 1.21 -10.22
N ILE A 288 -5.76 1.44 -11.52
CA ILE A 288 -6.27 2.64 -12.21
C ILE A 288 -7.79 2.66 -12.19
N GLY A 289 -8.45 1.51 -12.35
CA GLY A 289 -9.91 1.41 -12.23
C GLY A 289 -10.46 1.93 -10.89
N ILE A 290 -9.77 1.68 -9.76
CA ILE A 290 -10.17 2.21 -8.45
C ILE A 290 -9.99 3.73 -8.41
N ILE A 291 -8.89 4.24 -8.97
CA ILE A 291 -8.59 5.68 -8.99
C ILE A 291 -9.61 6.43 -9.85
N ILE A 292 -9.97 5.89 -11.02
CA ILE A 292 -11.05 6.42 -11.86
C ILE A 292 -12.36 6.47 -11.06
N SER A 293 -12.69 5.38 -10.36
CA SER A 293 -13.92 5.29 -9.57
C SER A 293 -13.94 6.29 -8.41
N ALA A 294 -12.79 6.54 -7.76
CA ALA A 294 -12.64 7.57 -6.74
C ALA A 294 -12.90 8.97 -7.32
N GLY A 295 -12.37 9.28 -8.50
CA GLY A 295 -12.67 10.54 -9.20
C GLY A 295 -14.16 10.76 -9.45
N VAL A 296 -14.88 9.72 -9.90
CA VAL A 296 -16.34 9.75 -10.09
C VAL A 296 -17.07 9.98 -8.77
N PHE A 297 -16.66 9.29 -7.70
CA PHE A 297 -17.25 9.44 -6.37
C PHE A 297 -17.07 10.86 -5.82
N VAL A 298 -15.87 11.45 -5.96
CA VAL A 298 -15.59 12.82 -5.52
C VAL A 298 -16.34 13.87 -6.34
N ALA A 299 -16.50 13.67 -7.64
CA ALA A 299 -17.38 14.52 -8.45
C ALA A 299 -18.83 14.50 -7.93
N GLY A 300 -19.33 13.33 -7.52
CA GLY A 300 -20.63 13.19 -6.85
C GLY A 300 -20.71 13.95 -5.53
N LEU A 301 -19.73 13.77 -4.63
CA LEU A 301 -19.66 14.50 -3.35
C LEU A 301 -19.63 16.02 -3.54
N THR A 302 -18.91 16.48 -4.56
CA THR A 302 -18.80 17.90 -4.91
C THR A 302 -20.14 18.44 -5.43
N SER A 303 -20.83 17.67 -6.27
CA SER A 303 -22.11 18.04 -6.88
C SER A 303 -23.23 18.28 -5.86
N ILE A 304 -23.23 17.55 -4.75
CA ILE A 304 -24.18 17.75 -3.63
C ILE A 304 -23.66 18.69 -2.54
N GLY A 305 -22.48 19.29 -2.73
CA GLY A 305 -21.88 20.24 -1.81
C GLY A 305 -21.28 19.66 -0.52
N LEU A 306 -21.13 18.33 -0.42
CA LEU A 306 -20.59 17.68 0.78
C LEU A 306 -19.12 18.02 1.02
N VAL A 307 -18.30 18.10 -0.03
CA VAL A 307 -16.87 18.47 0.11
C VAL A 307 -16.76 19.86 0.77
N LYS A 308 -17.53 20.84 0.28
CA LYS A 308 -17.56 22.19 0.84
C LYS A 308 -18.07 22.23 2.28
N PHE A 309 -19.10 21.43 2.59
CA PHE A 309 -19.62 21.29 3.95
C PHE A 309 -18.52 20.77 4.90
N PHE A 310 -17.85 19.66 4.56
CA PHE A 310 -16.77 19.11 5.38
C PHE A 310 -15.62 20.09 5.59
N ILE A 311 -15.18 20.80 4.54
CA ILE A 311 -14.14 21.83 4.66
C ILE A 311 -14.56 22.92 5.65
N THR A 312 -15.80 23.40 5.55
CA THR A 312 -16.31 24.46 6.44
C THR A 312 -16.34 24.01 7.90
N GLU A 313 -16.81 22.79 8.17
CA GLU A 313 -16.82 22.23 9.53
C GLU A 313 -15.41 22.00 10.08
N MET A 314 -14.48 21.53 9.24
CA MET A 314 -13.08 21.31 9.61
C MET A 314 -12.35 22.62 9.92
N LEU A 315 -12.61 23.69 9.17
CA LEU A 315 -12.03 25.02 9.41
C LEU A 315 -12.46 25.62 10.76
N ASN A 316 -13.67 25.31 11.23
CA ASN A 316 -14.15 25.74 12.55
C ASN A 316 -13.43 25.02 13.71
N ASN A 317 -12.69 23.93 13.44
CA ASN A 317 -11.92 23.21 14.44
C ASN A 317 -10.52 22.79 13.91
N PRO A 318 -9.55 23.72 13.87
CA PRO A 318 -8.22 23.47 13.32
C PRO A 318 -7.47 22.32 14.01
N ALA A 319 -7.74 22.08 15.31
CA ALA A 319 -7.12 21.02 16.09
C ALA A 319 -7.55 19.61 15.63
N ILE A 320 -8.75 19.48 15.06
CA ILE A 320 -9.29 18.21 14.58
C ILE A 320 -8.75 17.88 13.17
N VAL A 321 -8.31 18.87 12.40
CA VAL A 321 -7.97 18.66 10.98
C VAL A 321 -6.83 17.65 10.77
N LYS A 322 -5.71 17.83 11.49
CA LYS A 322 -4.56 16.90 11.42
C LYS A 322 -4.96 15.49 11.87
N VAL A 323 -5.85 15.40 12.85
CA VAL A 323 -6.37 14.14 13.38
C VAL A 323 -7.30 13.46 12.37
N CYS A 324 -8.22 14.19 11.75
CA CYS A 324 -9.13 13.67 10.73
C CYS A 324 -8.39 13.20 9.47
N ALA A 325 -7.34 13.91 9.05
CA ALA A 325 -6.50 13.53 7.92
C ALA A 325 -5.83 12.16 8.10
N ALA A 326 -5.56 11.74 9.34
CA ALA A 326 -5.02 10.43 9.67
C ALA A 326 -6.13 9.40 9.99
N ILE A 327 -7.04 9.74 10.91
CA ILE A 327 -8.02 8.78 11.45
C ILE A 327 -9.03 8.34 10.39
N GLY A 328 -9.48 9.23 9.51
CA GLY A 328 -10.48 8.91 8.49
C GLY A 328 -10.02 7.76 7.58
N PRO A 329 -8.90 7.93 6.84
CA PRO A 329 -8.33 6.87 6.01
C PRO A 329 -7.96 5.61 6.80
N PHE A 330 -7.44 5.75 8.02
CA PHE A 330 -7.08 4.61 8.87
C PHE A 330 -8.30 3.74 9.23
N ILE A 331 -9.38 4.34 9.74
CA ILE A 331 -10.60 3.63 10.13
C ILE A 331 -11.24 2.95 8.92
N LEU A 332 -11.37 3.69 7.82
CA LEU A 332 -11.95 3.14 6.60
C LEU A 332 -11.13 1.97 6.07
N ALA A 333 -9.79 2.07 6.09
CA ALA A 333 -8.92 1.00 5.64
C ALA A 333 -9.02 -0.28 6.52
N ILE A 334 -9.28 -0.15 7.82
CA ILE A 334 -9.55 -1.30 8.70
C ILE A 334 -10.85 -1.99 8.29
N LEU A 335 -11.92 -1.20 8.16
CA LEU A 335 -13.28 -1.71 7.94
C LEU A 335 -13.41 -2.36 6.56
N VAL A 336 -12.77 -1.77 5.55
CA VAL A 336 -12.87 -2.19 4.14
C VAL A 336 -11.81 -3.22 3.76
N GLY A 337 -10.67 -3.28 4.46
CA GLY A 337 -9.54 -4.17 4.13
C GLY A 337 -8.78 -3.81 2.87
N SER A 338 -9.35 -2.98 1.99
CA SER A 338 -8.66 -2.29 0.90
C SER A 338 -8.40 -0.84 1.28
N GLY A 339 -7.26 -0.59 1.93
CA GLY A 339 -6.84 0.78 2.27
C GLY A 339 -6.66 1.67 1.05
N ASP A 340 -6.48 1.10 -0.15
CA ASP A 340 -6.22 1.87 -1.35
C ASP A 340 -7.45 2.67 -1.80
N ALA A 341 -8.64 2.06 -1.86
CA ALA A 341 -9.84 2.74 -2.34
C ALA A 341 -10.25 3.90 -1.43
N ALA A 342 -10.28 3.68 -0.11
CA ALA A 342 -10.63 4.70 0.86
C ALA A 342 -9.62 5.87 0.86
N THR A 343 -8.33 5.55 0.76
CA THR A 343 -7.27 6.56 0.71
C THR A 343 -7.30 7.35 -0.59
N PHE A 344 -7.54 6.71 -1.74
CA PHE A 344 -7.68 7.43 -3.02
C PHE A 344 -8.87 8.37 -3.00
N ALA A 345 -10.02 7.92 -2.50
CA ALA A 345 -11.20 8.77 -2.36
C ALA A 345 -10.94 9.96 -1.42
N PHE A 346 -10.29 9.72 -0.28
CA PHE A 346 -9.91 10.79 0.63
C PHE A 346 -8.93 11.78 -0.02
N ASN A 347 -7.87 11.28 -0.64
CA ASN A 347 -6.87 12.12 -1.28
C ASN A 347 -7.45 12.89 -2.47
N GLU A 348 -8.34 12.31 -3.27
CA GLU A 348 -9.00 13.04 -4.35
C GLU A 348 -9.91 14.15 -3.80
N ALA A 349 -10.61 13.91 -2.69
CA ALA A 349 -11.60 14.83 -2.15
C ALA A 349 -11.00 15.96 -1.27
N ILE A 350 -10.03 15.64 -0.43
CA ILE A 350 -9.61 16.50 0.68
C ILE A 350 -8.21 17.08 0.45
N THR A 351 -7.27 16.31 -0.11
CA THR A 351 -5.88 16.77 -0.30
C THR A 351 -5.73 18.00 -1.21
N PRO A 352 -6.56 18.21 -2.25
CA PRO A 352 -6.54 19.48 -3.01
C PRO A 352 -6.83 20.72 -2.15
N HIS A 353 -7.50 20.54 -1.01
CA HIS A 353 -7.86 21.58 -0.05
C HIS A 353 -6.87 21.68 1.12
N ALA A 354 -5.71 21.02 1.06
CA ALA A 354 -4.73 21.02 2.15
C ALA A 354 -4.33 22.42 2.63
N ALA A 355 -4.23 23.39 1.70
CA ALA A 355 -3.88 24.76 2.01
C ALA A 355 -4.91 25.46 2.91
N ASP A 356 -6.20 25.15 2.75
CA ASP A 356 -7.28 25.67 3.60
C ASP A 356 -7.06 25.24 5.07
N PHE A 357 -6.38 24.11 5.26
CA PHE A 357 -6.08 23.53 6.57
C PHE A 357 -4.70 23.90 7.13
N GLY A 358 -3.99 24.82 6.48
CA GLY A 358 -2.62 25.19 6.88
C GLY A 358 -1.59 24.08 6.66
N MET A 359 -1.85 23.17 5.72
CA MET A 359 -0.97 22.04 5.37
C MET A 359 -0.59 22.09 3.89
N THR A 360 0.50 21.43 3.51
CA THR A 360 0.80 21.22 2.09
C THR A 360 0.05 20.00 1.55
N PRO A 361 -0.28 19.95 0.25
CA PRO A 361 -0.88 18.76 -0.36
C PRO A 361 -0.01 17.50 -0.18
N VAL A 362 1.32 17.64 -0.19
CA VAL A 362 2.25 16.52 0.07
C VAL A 362 2.11 16.01 1.50
N GLN A 363 1.99 16.92 2.48
CA GLN A 363 1.83 16.58 3.89
C GLN A 363 0.52 15.85 4.15
N MET A 364 -0.60 16.42 3.68
CA MET A 364 -1.92 15.81 3.85
C MET A 364 -2.04 14.49 3.10
N GLY A 365 -1.56 14.45 1.85
CA GLY A 365 -1.59 13.25 1.03
C GLY A 365 -0.76 12.11 1.60
N SER A 366 0.43 12.43 2.12
CA SER A 366 1.30 11.44 2.77
C SER A 366 0.71 10.92 4.08
N ALA A 367 0.10 11.80 4.89
CA ALA A 367 -0.57 11.40 6.13
C ALA A 367 -1.75 10.46 5.84
N ALA A 368 -2.62 10.82 4.90
CA ALA A 368 -3.74 9.97 4.51
C ALA A 368 -3.25 8.59 4.01
N THR A 369 -2.17 8.58 3.22
CA THR A 369 -1.59 7.34 2.67
C THR A 369 -0.98 6.45 3.74
N LEU A 370 -0.19 7.03 4.66
CA LEU A 370 0.38 6.28 5.77
C LEU A 370 -0.71 5.71 6.67
N ALA A 371 -1.72 6.53 6.99
CA ALA A 371 -2.83 6.08 7.80
C ALA A 371 -3.63 4.95 7.12
N GLY A 372 -3.96 5.10 5.85
CA GLY A 372 -4.67 4.08 5.09
C GLY A 372 -3.89 2.77 4.96
N THR A 373 -2.57 2.82 4.74
CA THR A 373 -1.74 1.61 4.65
C THR A 373 -1.56 0.91 5.99
N LEU A 374 -1.44 1.65 7.10
CA LEU A 374 -1.40 1.09 8.45
C LEU A 374 -2.76 0.47 8.85
N GLY A 375 -3.87 1.15 8.53
CA GLY A 375 -5.22 0.63 8.78
C GLY A 375 -5.49 -0.67 7.99
N ARG A 376 -5.06 -0.73 6.71
CA ARG A 376 -5.06 -1.95 5.89
C ARG A 376 -4.21 -3.06 6.49
N THR A 377 -3.14 -2.71 7.20
CA THR A 377 -2.25 -3.67 7.83
C THR A 377 -2.87 -4.28 9.10
N MET A 378 -3.76 -3.54 9.77
CA MET A 378 -4.53 -4.00 10.92
C MET A 378 -5.81 -4.76 10.54
N SER A 379 -6.30 -4.65 9.29
CA SER A 379 -7.59 -5.22 8.87
C SER A 379 -7.58 -6.77 8.78
N PRO A 380 -8.59 -7.47 9.34
CA PRO A 380 -8.74 -8.92 9.22
C PRO A 380 -9.19 -9.37 7.82
N ILE A 381 -9.87 -8.49 7.07
CA ILE A 381 -10.42 -8.80 5.74
C ILE A 381 -9.52 -8.30 4.60
N ALA A 382 -8.36 -7.70 4.91
CA ALA A 382 -7.39 -7.33 3.90
C ALA A 382 -6.83 -8.58 3.21
N GLY A 383 -6.73 -8.54 1.87
CA GLY A 383 -6.24 -9.68 1.08
C GLY A 383 -4.86 -10.19 1.53
N ALA A 384 -3.96 -9.29 1.91
CA ALA A 384 -2.66 -9.66 2.49
C ALA A 384 -2.80 -10.47 3.80
N THR A 385 -3.79 -10.14 4.65
CA THR A 385 -4.07 -10.87 5.90
C THR A 385 -4.64 -12.25 5.61
N ILE A 386 -5.60 -12.35 4.68
CA ILE A 386 -6.20 -13.61 4.25
C ILE A 386 -5.14 -14.55 3.67
N ILE A 387 -4.22 -14.02 2.87
CA ILE A 387 -3.13 -14.80 2.27
C ILE A 387 -2.21 -15.38 3.35
N VAL A 388 -1.68 -14.56 4.27
CA VAL A 388 -0.79 -15.09 5.32
C VAL A 388 -1.53 -15.99 6.32
N ALA A 389 -2.82 -15.75 6.54
CA ALA A 389 -3.68 -16.63 7.34
C ALA A 389 -3.82 -18.01 6.70
N GLY A 390 -4.04 -18.06 5.38
CA GLY A 390 -4.09 -19.30 4.62
C GLY A 390 -2.76 -20.05 4.65
N ILE A 391 -1.63 -19.35 4.53
CA ILE A 391 -0.30 -19.95 4.61
C ILE A 391 -0.03 -20.53 6.01
N ALA A 392 -0.43 -19.82 7.07
CA ALA A 392 -0.25 -20.26 8.46
C ALA A 392 -1.32 -21.25 8.95
N GLY A 393 -2.40 -21.48 8.19
CA GLY A 393 -3.50 -22.36 8.58
C GLY A 393 -4.34 -21.84 9.75
N ILE A 394 -4.54 -20.51 9.86
CA ILE A 394 -5.22 -19.87 10.99
C ILE A 394 -6.34 -18.91 10.54
N ASN A 395 -7.13 -18.43 11.51
CA ASN A 395 -8.13 -17.41 11.27
C ASN A 395 -7.46 -16.01 11.09
N PRO A 396 -7.80 -15.23 10.03
CA PRO A 396 -7.30 -13.86 9.83
C PRO A 396 -7.47 -12.91 11.02
N ILE A 397 -8.50 -13.13 11.85
CA ILE A 397 -8.75 -12.33 13.06
C ILE A 397 -7.59 -12.44 14.05
N GLU A 398 -6.95 -13.60 14.15
CA GLU A 398 -5.81 -13.82 15.05
C GLU A 398 -4.60 -12.97 14.65
N ILE A 399 -4.38 -12.77 13.34
CA ILE A 399 -3.34 -11.88 12.82
C ILE A 399 -3.68 -10.42 13.10
N ALA A 400 -4.94 -10.03 12.90
CA ALA A 400 -5.40 -8.67 13.13
C ALA A 400 -5.20 -8.25 14.59
N LYS A 401 -5.61 -9.08 15.56
CA LYS A 401 -5.44 -8.84 17.01
C LYS A 401 -3.99 -8.50 17.38
N ARG A 402 -3.02 -9.23 16.83
CA ARG A 402 -1.58 -9.04 17.10
C ARG A 402 -1.02 -7.78 16.42
N ASN A 403 -1.63 -7.33 15.33
CA ASN A 403 -1.24 -6.11 14.61
C ASN A 403 -1.92 -4.83 15.13
N VAL A 404 -2.89 -4.91 16.05
CA VAL A 404 -3.59 -3.71 16.55
C VAL A 404 -2.62 -2.70 17.18
N LEU A 405 -1.92 -3.11 18.24
CA LEU A 405 -1.02 -2.23 18.95
C LEU A 405 0.19 -1.80 18.10
N PRO A 406 0.86 -2.67 17.32
CA PRO A 406 1.92 -2.26 16.41
C PRO A 406 1.50 -1.17 15.43
N MET A 407 0.32 -1.33 14.80
CA MET A 407 -0.15 -0.38 13.80
C MET A 407 -0.62 0.94 14.42
N LEU A 408 -1.22 0.92 15.61
CA LEU A 408 -1.56 2.14 16.35
C LEU A 408 -0.30 2.91 16.78
N GLY A 409 0.70 2.22 17.34
CA GLY A 409 1.98 2.85 17.70
C GLY A 409 2.68 3.44 16.47
N ALA A 410 2.70 2.70 15.37
CA ALA A 410 3.24 3.15 14.08
C ALA A 410 2.50 4.37 13.54
N LEU A 411 1.17 4.42 13.68
CA LEU A 411 0.34 5.56 13.28
C LEU A 411 0.69 6.80 14.11
N ILE A 412 0.74 6.67 15.44
CA ILE A 412 1.02 7.79 16.35
C ILE A 412 2.38 8.40 16.03
N ILE A 413 3.45 7.59 15.97
CA ILE A 413 4.79 8.11 15.70
C ILE A 413 4.93 8.66 14.28
N GLY A 414 4.29 8.00 13.31
CA GLY A 414 4.33 8.42 11.91
C GLY A 414 3.64 9.77 11.73
N MET A 415 2.47 9.95 12.33
CA MET A 415 1.75 11.24 12.29
C MET A 415 2.50 12.33 13.05
N PHE A 416 3.13 12.00 14.17
CA PHE A 416 3.96 12.95 14.91
C PHE A 416 5.05 13.54 14.01
N ILE A 417 5.82 12.69 13.30
CA ILE A 417 6.92 13.14 12.42
C ILE A 417 6.42 13.79 11.13
N LEU A 418 5.22 13.44 10.63
CA LEU A 418 4.66 14.08 9.43
C LEU A 418 4.13 15.50 9.70
N PHE A 419 3.71 15.77 10.93
CA PHE A 419 3.02 17.00 11.31
C PHE A 419 3.86 17.99 12.12
N TYR A 420 4.97 17.53 12.69
CA TYR A 420 5.90 18.27 13.53
C TYR A 420 7.34 17.87 13.17
#